data_AF-A0A3P7IS83-F1
#
_entry.id   AF-A0A3P7IS83-F1
#
_cell.length_a   1.000
_cell.length_b   1.000
_cell.length_c   1.000
_cell.angle_alpha   90.00
_cell.angle_beta   90.00
_cell.angle_gamma   90.00
#
_symmetry.space_group_name_H-M   'P 1'
#
loop_
_entity.id
_entity.type
_entity.pdbx_description
1 polymer ?
#
loop_
_entity_poly.entity_id
_entity_poly.type
_entity_poly.pdbx_seq_one_letter_code
_entity_poly.pdbx_strand_id
1 'polypeptide(L)' 'MASEKNGQEAMDTDTTGLDTNLYSRQIYALGESAMMNLRRASILISGLGGVGVEIAKNLILG' A
#
# COMPACT_ATOMS: atom_id res chain seq x y z
N MET A 1 39.46 -12.47 -8.30
CA MET A 1 38.13 -13.12 -8.38
C MET A 1 37.14 -12.18 -7.72
N ALA A 2 36.34 -11.48 -8.55
CA ALA A 2 35.30 -10.59 -8.05
C ALA A 2 34.17 -11.45 -7.48
N SER A 3 33.85 -11.24 -6.21
CA SER A 3 32.69 -11.87 -5.58
C SER A 3 31.46 -11.05 -5.98
N GLU A 4 30.72 -11.53 -6.96
CA GLU A 4 29.39 -11.04 -7.31
C GLU A 4 28.49 -11.26 -6.10
N LYS A 5 28.21 -10.20 -5.34
CA LYS A 5 27.13 -10.20 -4.36
C LYS A 5 25.82 -10.14 -5.14
N ASN A 6 25.25 -11.31 -5.41
CA ASN A 6 23.92 -11.45 -5.96
C ASN A 6 22.93 -10.79 -4.97
N GLY A 7 22.38 -9.64 -5.37
CA GLY A 7 21.39 -8.89 -4.59
C GLY A 7 20.04 -9.59 -4.59
N GLN A 8 19.90 -10.65 -3.79
CA GLN A 8 18.59 -11.04 -3.30
C GLN A 8 18.17 -10.01 -2.24
N GLU A 9 17.53 -8.93 -2.71
CA GLU A 9 16.62 -8.18 -1.86
C GLU A 9 15.52 -9.17 -1.47
N ALA A 10 15.57 -9.64 -0.23
CA ALA A 10 14.49 -10.41 0.34
C ALA A 10 13.22 -9.55 0.19
N MET A 11 12.29 -9.99 -0.66
CA MET A 11 10.91 -9.54 -0.55
C MET A 11 10.45 -9.97 0.83
N ASP A 12 10.55 -9.04 1.77
CA ASP A 12 9.93 -9.14 3.08
C ASP A 12 8.43 -9.25 2.83
N THR A 13 7.98 -10.49 2.70
CA THR A 13 6.58 -10.85 2.47
C THR A 13 5.88 -10.85 3.83
N ASP A 14 6.27 -9.93 4.71
CA ASP A 14 5.60 -9.76 5.98
C ASP A 14 4.46 -8.76 5.79
N THR A 15 3.26 -9.30 5.94
CA THR A 15 1.99 -8.59 6.09
C THR A 15 1.97 -7.58 7.26
N THR A 16 3.08 -7.36 7.94
CA THR A 16 3.24 -6.44 9.07
C THR A 16 3.79 -5.07 8.67
N GLY A 17 4.40 -4.93 7.48
CA GLY A 17 5.01 -3.70 7.00
C GLY A 17 4.24 -2.98 5.88
N LEU A 18 4.34 -1.66 5.82
CA LEU A 18 3.96 -0.88 4.65
C LEU A 18 5.02 -1.07 3.56
N ASP A 19 4.62 -1.50 2.36
CA ASP A 19 5.52 -1.55 1.21
C ASP A 19 5.86 -0.13 0.75
N THR A 20 6.98 0.38 1.25
CA THR A 20 7.41 1.76 1.02
C THR A 20 7.81 2.03 -0.43
N ASN A 21 8.14 1.00 -1.22
CA ASN A 21 8.44 1.18 -2.64
C ASN A 21 7.15 1.43 -3.43
N LEU A 22 6.17 0.55 -3.24
CA LEU A 22 4.86 0.63 -3.89
C LEU A 22 4.13 1.93 -3.50
N TYR A 23 4.09 2.25 -2.21
CA TYR A 23 3.34 3.38 -1.67
C TYR A 23 4.17 4.67 -1.51
N SER A 24 5.41 4.72 -2.03
CA SER A 24 6.35 5.84 -1.83
C SER A 24 5.72 7.23 -2.00
N ARG A 25 4.98 7.44 -3.09
CA ARG A 25 4.31 8.73 -3.36
C ARG A 25 3.14 9.00 -2.42
N GLN A 26 2.39 7.97 -2.02
CA GLN A 26 1.27 8.10 -1.10
C GLN A 26 1.74 8.39 0.33
N ILE A 27 2.85 7.79 0.75
CA ILE A 27 3.49 8.07 2.05
C ILE A 27 3.91 9.54 2.12
N TYR A 28 4.49 10.11 1.05
CA TYR A 28 4.86 11.53 1.04
C TYR A 28 3.66 12.49 1.10
N ALA A 29 2.49 12.07 0.64
CA ALA A 29 1.29 12.89 0.66
C ALA A 29 0.49 12.76 1.97
N LEU A 30 0.33 11.55 2.49
CA LEU A 30 -0.54 11.24 3.64
C LEU A 30 0.24 11.04 4.95
N GLY A 31 1.49 10.61 4.87
CA GLY A 31 2.28 10.16 6.00
C GLY A 31 2.06 8.69 6.35
N GLU A 32 3.10 8.04 6.87
CA GLU A 32 3.12 6.60 7.16
C GLU A 32 2.05 6.17 8.19
N SER A 33 1.88 6.94 9.27
CA SER A 33 0.88 6.66 10.31
C SER A 33 -0.56 6.71 9.75
N ALA A 34 -0.88 7.67 8.88
CA ALA A 34 -2.19 7.77 8.27
C ALA A 34 -2.48 6.58 7.36
N MET A 35 -1.50 6.16 6.57
CA MET A 35 -1.61 5.01 5.67
C MET A 35 -1.75 3.70 6.44
N MET A 36 -1.05 3.54 7.57
CA MET A 36 -1.19 2.38 8.45
C MET A 36 -2.58 2.29 9.08
N ASN A 37 -3.15 3.44 9.48
CA ASN A 37 -4.53 3.50 9.97
C ASN A 37 -5.55 3.15 8.88
N LEU A 38 -5.34 3.63 7.65
CA LEU A 38 -6.21 3.32 6.50
C LEU A 38 -6.23 1.82 6.20
N ARG A 39 -5.07 1.15 6.16
CA ARG A 39 -4.99 -0.30 5.89
C ARG A 39 -5.64 -1.17 6.98
N ARG A 40 -5.75 -0.66 8.21
CA ARG A 40 -6.43 -1.34 9.32
C ARG A 40 -7.91 -1.00 9.40
N ALA A 41 -8.39 -0.02 8.64
CA ALA A 41 -9.78 0.40 8.67
C ALA A 41 -10.67 -0.63 7.95
N SER A 42 -11.82 -0.94 8.56
CA SER A 42 -12.90 -1.64 7.88
C SER A 42 -13.88 -0.62 7.32
N ILE A 43 -14.08 -0.62 6.00
CA ILE A 43 -14.92 0.35 5.30
C ILE A 43 -16.05 -0.38 4.58
N LEU A 44 -17.29 0.04 4.81
CA LEU A 44 -18.47 -0.42 4.06
C LEU A 44 -18.86 0.66 3.04
N ILE A 45 -18.95 0.26 1.77
CA ILE A 45 -19.49 1.12 0.71
C ILE A 45 -20.91 0.65 0.40
N SER A 46 -21.89 1.51 0.69
CA SER A 46 -23.29 1.24 0.36
C SER A 46 -23.63 1.83 -1.01
N GLY A 47 -23.80 0.96 -2.00
CA GLY A 47 -24.06 1.31 -3.40
C GLY A 47 -22.80 1.22 -4.27
N LEU A 48 -22.88 0.42 -5.34
CA LEU A 48 -21.78 0.15 -6.29
C LEU A 48 -22.09 0.64 -7.72
N GLY A 49 -22.77 1.78 -7.83
CA GLY A 49 -22.85 2.53 -9.10
C GLY A 49 -21.52 3.22 -9.44
N GLY A 50 -21.48 4.05 -10.49
CA GLY A 50 -20.24 4.67 -10.97
C GLY A 50 -19.44 5.41 -9.87
N VAL A 51 -20.12 6.17 -9.01
CA VAL A 51 -19.48 6.86 -7.88
C VAL A 51 -18.96 5.88 -6.83
N GLY A 52 -19.76 4.87 -6.49
CA GLY A 52 -19.38 3.86 -5.49
C GLY A 52 -18.14 3.06 -5.93
N VAL A 53 -18.06 2.70 -7.21
CA VAL A 53 -16.91 1.99 -7.79
C VAL A 53 -15.67 2.88 -7.82
N GLU A 54 -15.80 4.16 -8.16
CA GLU A 54 -14.66 5.09 -8.18
C GLU A 54 -14.09 5.32 -6.77
N ILE A 55 -14.97 5.42 -5.76
CA ILE A 55 -14.57 5.47 -4.35
C ILE A 55 -13.85 4.18 -3.96
N ALA A 56 -14.41 3.01 -4.29
CA ALA A 56 -13.82 1.72 -3.99
C ALA A 56 -12.41 1.58 -4.62
N LYS A 57 -12.25 1.98 -5.89
CA LYS A 57 -10.97 2.00 -6.57
C LYS A 57 -9.94 2.81 -5.80
N ASN A 58 -10.28 4.05 -5.41
CA ASN A 58 -9.34 4.93 -4.74
C ASN A 58 -8.97 4.43 -3.33
N LEU A 59 -9.90 3.78 -2.62
CA LEU A 59 -9.63 3.18 -1.31
C LEU A 59 -8.77 1.91 -1.39
N ILE A 60 -8.93 1.10 -2.44
CA ILE A 60 -8.16 -0.14 -2.63
C ILE A 60 -6.74 0.16 -3.11
N LEU A 61 -6.57 1.20 -3.94
CA LEU A 61 -5.26 1.64 -4.41
C LEU A 61 -4.48 2.45 -3.36
N GLY A 62 -5.20 3.08 -2.42
CA GLY A 62 -4.66 3.86 -1.29
C GLY A 62 -4.11 2.98 -0.19
#